data_AF-A0A7J6RSX7-F1
#
_entry.id   AF-A0A7J6RSX7-F1
#
_cell.length_a   1.000
_cell.length_b   1.000
_cell.length_c   1.000
_cell.angle_alpha   90.00
_cell.angle_beta   90.00
_cell.angle_gamma   90.00
#
_symmetry.space_group_name_H-M   'P 1'
#
loop_
_entity.id
_entity.type
_entity.pdbx_description
1 polymer ?
#
loop_
_entity_poly.entity_id
_entity_poly.type
_entity_poly.pdbx_seq_one_letter_code
_entity_poly.pdbx_strand_id
1 'polypeptide(L)'
;PDIVTVAFDPEASGPDTHYKVLQAVTEALKVYQRTRPDKPIKVWGYRNVWYRFDTSEVTHIVPSSLSSLGSLDRMFMTNFESQTSAEFPSYELDGPFSKLAARIQVEQYKNLKVCLGRRWFQEHTSALIRATKGLVYFKEMTVPELEKFSRALRSRAEQY
;
A
#
# COMPACT_ATOMS: atom_id res chain seq x y z
N PRO A 1 -4.71 0.01 19.20
CA PRO A 1 -4.85 0.67 17.88
C PRO A 1 -6.16 0.20 17.27
N ASP A 2 -6.86 1.08 16.54
CA ASP A 2 -8.12 0.70 15.85
C ASP A 2 -7.83 0.14 14.45
N ILE A 3 -6.74 0.60 13.83
CA ILE A 3 -6.25 0.15 12.52
C ILE A 3 -4.76 -0.17 12.62
N VAL A 4 -4.35 -1.28 12.03
CA VAL A 4 -2.93 -1.61 11.78
C VAL A 4 -2.70 -1.69 10.28
N THR A 5 -1.76 -0.91 9.77
CA THR A 5 -1.35 -0.99 8.36
C THR A 5 -0.26 -2.03 8.19
N VAL A 6 -0.31 -2.82 7.11
CA VAL A 6 0.70 -3.83 6.79
C VAL A 6 1.12 -3.71 5.33
N ALA A 7 2.42 -3.88 5.07
CA ALA A 7 2.91 -4.11 3.72
C ALA A 7 2.33 -5.44 3.25
N PHE A 8 1.26 -5.36 2.47
CA PHE A 8 0.58 -6.53 1.97
C PHE A 8 1.22 -6.88 0.64
N ASP A 9 1.75 -8.09 0.50
CA ASP A 9 2.34 -8.61 -0.73
C ASP A 9 1.94 -10.09 -0.85
N PRO A 10 0.92 -10.45 -1.64
CA PRO A 10 0.33 -11.79 -1.61
C PRO A 10 1.01 -12.71 -2.63
N GLU A 11 1.99 -12.19 -3.36
CA GLU A 11 2.73 -12.84 -4.44
C GLU A 11 4.20 -13.03 -4.04
N ALA A 12 4.60 -12.50 -2.87
CA ALA A 12 5.97 -12.47 -2.39
C ALA A 12 6.93 -11.88 -3.44
N SER A 13 6.50 -10.81 -4.12
CA SER A 13 7.28 -10.17 -5.18
C SER A 13 8.33 -9.20 -4.64
N GLY A 14 8.18 -8.72 -3.41
CA GLY A 14 9.17 -7.92 -2.71
C GLY A 14 10.22 -8.76 -1.97
N PRO A 15 11.11 -8.10 -1.20
CA PRO A 15 12.10 -8.77 -0.38
C PRO A 15 11.47 -9.79 0.58
N ASP A 16 12.16 -10.89 0.85
CA ASP A 16 11.73 -11.95 1.79
C ASP A 16 11.34 -11.42 3.19
N THR A 17 11.90 -10.28 3.60
CA THR A 17 11.51 -9.60 4.84
C THR A 17 10.04 -9.18 4.85
N HIS A 18 9.45 -8.82 3.71
CA HIS A 18 8.01 -8.51 3.62
C HIS A 18 7.15 -9.73 3.95
N TYR A 19 7.51 -10.89 3.40
CA TYR A 19 6.84 -12.15 3.71
C TYR A 19 6.93 -12.45 5.21
N LYS A 20 8.14 -12.41 5.78
CA LYS A 20 8.37 -12.70 7.21
C LYS A 20 7.60 -11.75 8.13
N VAL A 21 7.62 -10.45 7.83
CA VAL A 21 6.88 -9.44 8.59
C VAL A 21 5.37 -9.65 8.46
N LEU A 22 4.85 -9.96 7.27
CA LEU A 22 3.44 -10.27 7.08
C LEU A 22 3.00 -11.46 7.96
N GLN A 23 3.78 -12.55 7.99
CA GLN A 23 3.50 -13.70 8.85
C GLN A 23 3.53 -13.32 10.34
N ALA A 24 4.57 -12.60 10.77
CA ALA A 24 4.74 -12.20 12.17
C ALA A 24 3.62 -11.27 12.65
N VAL A 25 3.26 -10.25 11.86
CA VAL A 25 2.16 -9.34 12.17
C VAL A 25 0.83 -10.08 12.20
N THR A 26 0.60 -11.01 11.27
CA THR A 26 -0.63 -11.82 11.26
C THR A 26 -0.79 -12.62 12.55
N GLU A 27 0.26 -13.32 13.01
CA GLU A 27 0.19 -14.08 14.26
C GLU A 27 0.04 -13.16 15.49
N ALA A 28 0.73 -12.02 15.52
CA ALA A 28 0.56 -11.03 16.59
C ALA A 28 -0.88 -10.52 16.69
N LEU A 29 -1.51 -10.20 15.56
CA LEU A 29 -2.90 -9.73 15.50
C LEU A 29 -3.90 -10.82 15.90
N LYS A 30 -3.64 -12.09 15.55
CA LYS A 30 -4.46 -13.21 16.02
C LYS A 30 -4.43 -13.36 17.53
N VAL A 31 -3.23 -13.30 18.13
CA VAL A 31 -3.06 -13.35 19.59
C VAL A 31 -3.76 -12.16 20.26
N TYR A 32 -3.58 -10.96 19.71
CA TYR A 32 -4.25 -9.75 20.18
C TYR A 32 -5.78 -9.91 20.14
N GLN A 33 -6.35 -10.34 19.02
CA GLN A 33 -7.80 -10.49 18.86
C GLN A 33 -8.39 -11.55 19.80
N ARG A 34 -7.63 -12.61 20.11
CA ARG A 34 -8.03 -13.64 21.09
C ARG A 34 -8.02 -13.11 22.53
N THR A 35 -7.06 -12.26 22.88
CA THR A 35 -6.94 -11.68 24.23
C THR A 35 -7.84 -10.46 24.45
N ARG A 36 -8.29 -9.81 23.37
CA ARG A 36 -9.16 -8.63 23.38
C ARG A 36 -10.34 -8.78 22.40
N PRO A 37 -11.26 -9.74 22.63
CA PRO A 37 -12.40 -9.95 21.74
C PRO A 37 -13.35 -8.74 21.69
N ASP A 38 -13.35 -7.91 22.74
CA ASP A 38 -14.10 -6.67 22.86
C ASP A 38 -13.56 -5.52 21.99
N LYS A 39 -12.36 -5.67 21.42
CA LYS A 39 -11.69 -4.63 20.62
C LYS A 39 -11.29 -5.19 19.25
N PRO A 40 -12.25 -5.36 18.33
CA PRO A 40 -11.94 -5.78 16.96
C PRO A 40 -11.02 -4.75 16.30
N ILE A 41 -9.95 -5.25 15.67
CA ILE A 41 -8.99 -4.41 14.95
C ILE A 41 -9.15 -4.58 13.44
N LYS A 42 -9.07 -3.45 12.72
CA LYS A 42 -9.03 -3.43 11.26
C LYS A 42 -7.60 -3.49 10.76
N VAL A 43 -7.39 -4.18 9.64
CA VAL A 43 -6.08 -4.24 8.99
C VAL A 43 -6.17 -3.56 7.65
N TRP A 44 -5.27 -2.61 7.38
CA TRP A 44 -5.16 -1.95 6.09
C TRP A 44 -3.90 -2.43 5.38
N GLY A 45 -4.07 -3.30 4.40
CA GLY A 45 -3.00 -3.70 3.50
C GLY A 45 -2.71 -2.60 2.49
N TYR A 46 -1.47 -2.10 2.47
CA TYR A 46 -0.96 -1.28 1.36
C TYR A 46 -0.03 -2.13 0.50
N ARG A 47 0.00 -1.87 -0.81
CA ARG A 47 1.08 -2.39 -1.65
C ARG A 47 2.20 -1.37 -1.76
N ASN A 48 3.38 -1.85 -2.08
CA ASN A 48 4.59 -1.05 -2.28
C ASN A 48 4.89 -0.94 -3.79
N VAL A 49 6.14 -0.73 -4.14
CA VAL A 49 6.59 -0.59 -5.53
C VAL A 49 6.71 -1.92 -6.30
N TRP A 50 6.56 -3.07 -5.61
CA TRP A 50 6.72 -4.41 -6.17
C TRP A 50 5.42 -5.04 -6.63
N TYR A 51 4.28 -4.54 -6.14
CA TYR A 51 2.96 -5.03 -6.49
C TYR A 51 1.92 -3.92 -6.37
N ARG A 52 0.80 -4.02 -7.11
CA ARG A 52 -0.22 -2.97 -7.16
C ARG A 52 -1.60 -3.60 -7.01
N PHE A 53 -2.51 -2.90 -6.36
CA PHE A 53 -3.92 -3.28 -6.41
C PHE A 53 -4.53 -2.85 -7.73
N ASP A 54 -5.40 -3.69 -8.29
CA ASP A 54 -6.40 -3.20 -9.22
C ASP A 54 -7.40 -2.30 -8.49
N THR A 55 -8.00 -1.35 -9.21
CA THR A 55 -8.98 -0.42 -8.62
C THR A 55 -10.21 -1.16 -8.06
N SER A 56 -10.53 -2.36 -8.55
CA SER A 56 -11.63 -3.19 -8.03
C SER A 56 -11.31 -3.88 -6.70
N GLU A 57 -10.05 -3.98 -6.30
CA GLU A 57 -9.63 -4.68 -5.08
C GLU A 57 -9.55 -3.78 -3.85
N VAL A 58 -9.65 -2.47 -4.05
CA VAL A 58 -9.40 -1.48 -3.02
C VAL A 58 -10.68 -1.16 -2.26
N THR A 59 -10.50 -0.88 -0.98
CA THR A 59 -11.61 -0.49 -0.08
C THR A 59 -11.51 0.97 0.32
N HIS A 60 -10.29 1.51 0.32
CA HIS A 60 -10.00 2.87 0.73
C HIS A 60 -9.01 3.48 -0.24
N ILE A 61 -9.25 4.75 -0.56
CA ILE A 61 -8.43 5.54 -1.46
C ILE A 61 -8.08 6.84 -0.75
N VAL A 62 -6.78 7.09 -0.58
CA VAL A 62 -6.28 8.33 0.00
C VAL A 62 -5.77 9.22 -1.13
N PRO A 63 -6.44 10.35 -1.42
CA PRO A 63 -5.98 11.32 -2.43
C PRO A 63 -4.70 12.06 -2.02
N SER A 64 -3.77 12.17 -2.96
CA SER A 64 -2.52 12.91 -2.85
C SER A 64 -2.49 14.08 -3.82
N SER A 65 -2.10 15.25 -3.34
CA SER A 65 -1.87 16.44 -4.18
C SER A 65 -0.46 16.46 -4.77
N LEU A 66 -0.18 17.39 -5.68
CA LEU A 66 1.18 17.56 -6.22
C LEU A 66 2.18 17.94 -5.11
N SER A 67 1.77 18.76 -4.13
CA SER A 67 2.64 19.09 -2.99
C SER A 67 2.91 17.87 -2.11
N SER A 68 1.91 17.02 -1.87
CA SER A 68 2.08 15.75 -1.14
C SER A 68 3.11 14.83 -1.82
N LEU A 69 3.03 14.71 -3.15
CA LEU A 69 4.01 13.93 -3.93
C LEU A 69 5.43 14.52 -3.85
N GLY A 70 5.55 15.85 -3.92
CA GLY A 70 6.84 16.54 -3.75
C GLY A 70 7.42 16.38 -2.36
N SER A 71 6.57 16.43 -1.31
CA SER A 71 6.98 16.18 0.06
C SER A 71 7.47 14.75 0.27
N LEU A 72 6.78 13.76 -0.30
CA LEU A 72 7.22 12.36 -0.28
C LEU A 72 8.63 12.20 -0.86
N ASP A 73 8.87 12.78 -2.04
CA ASP A 73 10.17 12.69 -2.70
C ASP A 73 11.27 13.37 -1.89
N ARG A 74 11.02 14.60 -1.43
CA ARG A 74 11.98 15.33 -0.60
C ARG A 74 12.30 14.58 0.71
N MET A 75 11.27 14.07 1.39
CA MET A 75 11.46 13.30 2.62
C MET A 75 12.31 12.05 2.37
N PHE A 76 12.08 11.35 1.27
CA PHE A 76 12.88 10.18 0.92
C PHE A 76 14.34 10.57 0.67
N MET A 77 14.58 11.54 -0.22
CA MET A 77 15.93 11.97 -0.59
C MET A 77 16.73 12.54 0.58
N THR A 78 16.07 13.19 1.54
CA THR A 78 16.75 13.75 2.74
C THR A 78 17.02 12.71 3.82
N ASN A 79 16.11 11.77 4.06
CA ASN A 79 16.20 10.87 5.21
C ASN A 79 16.71 9.46 4.88
N PHE A 80 16.70 9.08 3.61
CA PHE A 80 17.11 7.76 3.13
C PHE A 80 18.22 7.89 2.08
N GLU A 81 19.15 8.83 2.30
CA GLU A 81 20.24 9.16 1.35
C GLU A 81 21.04 7.92 0.92
N SER A 82 21.36 7.02 1.86
CA SER A 82 22.06 5.75 1.59
C SER A 82 21.25 4.74 0.76
N GLN A 83 19.97 5.01 0.51
CA GLN A 83 19.05 4.19 -0.28
C GLN A 83 18.59 4.90 -1.56
N THR A 84 19.20 6.04 -1.90
CA THR A 84 18.86 6.80 -3.11
C THR A 84 19.34 6.11 -4.39
N SER A 85 20.52 5.48 -4.33
CA SER A 85 20.99 4.49 -5.29
C SER A 85 20.59 3.11 -4.75
N ALA A 86 19.44 2.60 -5.19
CA ALA A 86 18.91 1.34 -4.68
C ALA A 86 19.88 0.19 -5.00
N GLU A 87 20.38 -0.52 -3.98
CA GLU A 87 21.18 -1.74 -4.17
C GLU A 87 20.35 -2.85 -4.83
N PHE A 88 19.03 -2.82 -4.64
CA PHE A 88 18.05 -3.71 -5.26
C PHE A 88 16.95 -2.87 -5.93
N PRO A 89 17.18 -2.36 -7.14
CA PRO A 89 16.20 -1.54 -7.83
C PRO A 89 14.93 -2.34 -8.15
N SER A 90 13.78 -1.67 -8.17
CA SER A 90 12.59 -2.28 -8.76
C SER A 90 12.83 -2.46 -10.26
N TYR A 91 12.29 -3.54 -10.83
CA TYR A 91 12.39 -3.81 -12.27
C TYR A 91 11.89 -2.65 -13.14
N GLU A 92 11.07 -1.76 -12.59
CA GLU A 92 10.48 -0.61 -13.29
C GLU A 92 11.32 0.67 -13.24
N LEU A 93 12.25 0.77 -12.29
CA LEU A 93 13.06 1.99 -12.13
C LEU A 93 14.38 1.71 -11.43
N ASP A 94 15.47 1.99 -12.14
CA ASP A 94 16.78 2.19 -11.56
C ASP A 94 16.88 3.62 -11.01
N GLY A 95 16.59 3.78 -9.72
CA GLY A 95 16.52 5.08 -9.04
C GLY A 95 15.75 5.02 -7.71
N PRO A 96 15.56 6.17 -7.03
CA PRO A 96 14.96 6.20 -5.70
C PRO A 96 13.51 5.73 -5.72
N PHE A 97 13.13 4.91 -4.74
CA PHE A 97 11.78 4.36 -4.62
C PHE A 97 10.69 5.44 -4.48
N SER A 98 11.02 6.64 -3.99
CA SER A 98 10.08 7.77 -3.96
C SER A 98 9.56 8.17 -5.33
N LYS A 99 10.41 8.14 -6.35
CA LYS A 99 10.01 8.45 -7.74
C LYS A 99 9.07 7.39 -8.27
N LEU A 100 9.34 6.11 -8.01
CA LEU A 100 8.47 5.03 -8.43
C LEU A 100 7.13 5.06 -7.68
N ALA A 101 7.15 5.30 -6.36
CA ALA A 101 5.94 5.47 -5.56
C ALA A 101 5.08 6.64 -6.08
N ALA A 102 5.68 7.78 -6.41
CA ALA A 102 4.96 8.91 -6.99
C ALA A 102 4.33 8.58 -8.36
N ARG A 103 5.06 7.86 -9.23
CA ARG A 103 4.52 7.39 -10.52
C ARG A 103 3.31 6.47 -10.32
N ILE A 104 3.42 5.50 -9.41
CA ILE A 104 2.33 4.57 -9.09
C ILE A 104 1.09 5.33 -8.62
N GLN A 105 1.25 6.32 -7.73
CA GLN A 105 0.11 7.12 -7.27
C GLN A 105 -0.55 7.90 -8.42
N VAL A 106 0.24 8.46 -9.33
CA VAL A 106 -0.27 9.16 -10.52
C VAL A 106 -1.00 8.20 -11.47
N GLU A 107 -0.50 6.98 -11.65
CA GLU A 107 -1.15 5.94 -12.45
C GLU A 107 -2.48 5.49 -11.84
N GLN A 108 -2.51 5.23 -10.53
CA GLN A 108 -3.75 4.92 -9.80
C GLN A 108 -4.79 6.04 -9.99
N TYR A 109 -4.36 7.30 -9.90
CA TYR A 109 -5.23 8.45 -10.22
C TYR A 109 -5.76 8.44 -11.65
N LYS A 110 -4.91 8.16 -12.65
CA LYS A 110 -5.34 8.07 -14.05
C LYS A 110 -6.38 6.96 -14.24
N ASN A 111 -6.17 5.79 -13.65
CA ASN A 111 -7.08 4.66 -13.75
C ASN A 111 -8.47 5.00 -13.19
N LEU A 112 -8.53 5.52 -11.96
CA LEU A 112 -9.82 5.91 -11.36
C LEU A 112 -10.50 7.07 -12.12
N LYS A 113 -9.70 7.99 -12.67
CA LYS A 113 -10.21 9.11 -13.48
C LYS A 113 -10.87 8.66 -14.78
N VAL A 114 -10.45 7.54 -15.37
CA VAL A 114 -11.15 6.94 -16.52
C VAL A 114 -12.56 6.50 -16.11
N CYS A 115 -12.69 5.88 -14.94
CA CYS A 115 -13.98 5.37 -14.44
C CYS A 115 -14.95 6.50 -14.03
N LEU A 116 -14.47 7.48 -13.26
CA LEU A 116 -15.32 8.55 -12.71
C LEU A 116 -15.47 9.76 -13.64
N GLY A 117 -14.57 9.89 -14.61
CA GLY A 117 -14.54 11.01 -15.55
C GLY A 117 -13.86 12.26 -14.99
N ARG A 118 -13.31 13.09 -15.90
CA ARG A 118 -12.59 14.31 -15.55
C ARG A 118 -13.46 15.31 -14.78
N ARG A 119 -14.73 15.45 -15.16
CA ARG A 119 -15.67 16.40 -14.57
C ARG A 119 -15.92 16.12 -13.09
N TRP A 120 -16.04 14.84 -12.72
CA TRP A 120 -16.24 14.43 -11.32
C TRP A 120 -15.13 14.97 -10.41
N PHE A 121 -13.87 14.86 -10.83
CA PHE A 121 -12.74 15.41 -10.07
C PHE A 121 -12.70 16.92 -10.08
N GLN A 122 -12.93 17.58 -11.22
CA GLN A 122 -12.77 19.03 -11.36
C GLN A 122 -13.87 19.83 -10.65
N GLU A 123 -15.09 19.30 -10.66
CA GLU A 123 -16.27 19.96 -10.07
C GLU A 123 -16.64 19.36 -8.71
N HIS A 124 -15.82 18.45 -8.17
CA HIS A 124 -16.09 17.84 -6.87
C HIS A 124 -16.25 18.90 -5.79
N THR A 125 -17.19 18.73 -4.85
CA THR A 125 -17.42 19.68 -3.75
C THR A 125 -16.19 19.83 -2.84
N SER A 126 -15.55 18.72 -2.49
CA SER A 126 -14.26 18.68 -1.79
C SER A 126 -13.11 19.30 -2.61
N ALA A 127 -12.51 20.37 -2.09
CA ALA A 127 -11.30 20.99 -2.66
C ALA A 127 -10.12 20.02 -2.73
N LEU A 128 -10.04 19.10 -1.76
CA LEU A 128 -8.98 18.10 -1.70
C LEU A 128 -9.07 17.16 -2.91
N ILE A 129 -10.29 16.72 -3.29
CA ILE A 129 -10.49 15.86 -4.45
C ILE A 129 -10.15 16.59 -5.76
N ARG A 130 -10.51 17.88 -5.87
CA ARG A 130 -10.12 18.72 -7.02
C ARG A 130 -8.59 18.86 -7.15
N ALA A 131 -7.89 18.93 -6.03
CA ALA A 131 -6.43 19.06 -5.97
C ALA A 131 -5.68 17.75 -6.24
N THR A 132 -6.35 16.60 -6.20
CA THR A 132 -5.76 15.27 -6.40
C THR A 132 -4.94 15.18 -7.69
N LYS A 133 -3.73 14.62 -7.57
CA LYS A 133 -2.82 14.30 -8.67
C LYS A 133 -2.23 12.89 -8.56
N GLY A 134 -2.33 12.27 -7.40
CA GLY A 134 -2.05 10.86 -7.17
C GLY A 134 -3.07 10.26 -6.21
N LEU A 135 -3.19 8.94 -6.17
CA LEU A 135 -4.02 8.19 -5.23
C LEU A 135 -3.15 7.14 -4.53
N VAL A 136 -3.44 6.87 -3.26
CA VAL A 136 -2.88 5.74 -2.51
C VAL A 136 -3.99 4.76 -2.23
N TYR A 137 -3.80 3.52 -2.65
CA TYR A 137 -4.78 2.45 -2.50
C TYR A 137 -4.51 1.59 -1.26
N PHE A 138 -5.58 1.29 -0.53
CA PHE A 138 -5.56 0.38 0.62
C PHE A 138 -6.68 -0.66 0.52
N LYS A 139 -6.38 -1.86 1.00
CA LYS A 139 -7.34 -2.95 1.18
C LYS A 139 -7.55 -3.22 2.66
N GLU A 140 -8.75 -2.93 3.15
CA GLU A 140 -9.20 -3.26 4.49
C GLU A 140 -9.51 -4.75 4.54
N MET A 141 -9.03 -5.37 5.61
CA MET A 141 -9.23 -6.77 5.93
C MET A 141 -9.51 -6.88 7.43
N THR A 142 -10.33 -7.84 7.78
CA THR A 142 -10.42 -8.38 9.14
C THR A 142 -9.20 -9.25 9.43
N VAL A 143 -8.91 -9.50 10.71
CA VAL A 143 -7.83 -10.42 11.11
C VAL A 143 -7.99 -11.83 10.51
N PRO A 144 -9.19 -12.44 10.44
CA PRO A 144 -9.38 -13.73 9.76
C PRO A 144 -9.10 -13.69 8.25
N GLU A 145 -9.47 -12.60 7.56
CA GLU A 145 -9.15 -12.44 6.13
C GLU A 145 -7.65 -12.34 5.90
N LEU A 146 -6.94 -11.54 6.72
CA LEU A 146 -5.48 -11.47 6.70
C LEU A 146 -4.85 -12.85 6.92
N GLU A 147 -5.34 -13.60 7.91
CA GLU A 147 -4.86 -14.97 8.19
C GLU A 147 -5.01 -15.89 6.99
N LYS A 148 -6.15 -15.85 6.30
CA LYS A 148 -6.38 -16.64 5.08
C LYS A 148 -5.33 -16.33 4.01
N PHE A 149 -5.03 -15.05 3.78
CA PHE A 149 -3.99 -14.65 2.84
C PHE A 149 -2.60 -15.08 3.29
N SER A 150 -2.26 -14.85 4.56
CA SER A 150 -0.96 -15.21 5.14
C SER A 150 -0.68 -16.71 5.00
N ARG A 151 -1.68 -17.56 5.30
CA ARG A 151 -1.58 -19.02 5.14
C ARG A 151 -1.44 -19.43 3.68
N ALA A 152 -2.25 -18.87 2.79
CA ALA A 152 -2.18 -19.18 1.36
C ALA A 152 -0.81 -18.82 0.77
N LEU A 153 -0.26 -17.67 1.16
CA LEU A 153 1.08 -17.24 0.76
C LEU A 153 2.15 -18.19 1.30
N ARG A 154 2.07 -18.54 2.59
CA ARG A 154 2.99 -19.49 3.23
C ARG A 154 2.99 -20.84 2.52
N SER A 155 1.82 -21.39 2.21
CA SER A 155 1.71 -22.66 1.49
C SER A 155 2.36 -22.61 0.11
N ARG A 156 2.32 -21.47 -0.59
CA ARG A 156 2.97 -21.32 -1.90
C ARG A 156 4.48 -21.11 -1.78
N ALA A 157 4.91 -20.34 -0.79
CA ALA A 157 6.32 -19.95 -0.61
C ALA A 157 7.18 -21.05 0.05
N GLU A 158 6.59 -21.90 0.90
CA GLU A 158 7.29 -22.93 1.67
C GLU A 158 7.06 -24.35 1.14
N GLN A 159 6.38 -24.53 0.01
CA GLN A 159 6.25 -25.83 -0.67
C GLN A 159 7.59 -26.22 -1.30
N TYR A 160 8.36 -27.01 -0.55
CA TYR A 160 9.45 -27.87 -1.05
C TYR A 160 8.99 -29.34 -1.00
#